data_AF-A0A9P8H3A6-F1
#
_entry.id   AF-A0A9P8H3A6-F1
#
_cell.length_a   1.000
_cell.length_b   1.000
_cell.length_c   1.000
_cell.angle_alpha   90.00
_cell.angle_beta   90.00
_cell.angle_gamma   90.00
#
_symmetry.space_group_name_H-M   'P 1'
#
loop_
_entity.id
_entity.type
_entity.pdbx_description
1 polymer ?
#
loop_
_entity_poly.entity_id
_entity_poly.type
_entity_poly.pdbx_seq_one_letter_code
_entity_poly.pdbx_strand_id
1 'polypeptide(L)'
;MPRRAPKATTKLEPPSGSRPRTTHAQKMEYRIGRGEMGVLTFEPYKSYLLPLWRFRTPDIARQSSTLLRTEFEQFGEAGDFVGMDMTRKFIQMGFTRAKRYANHKGGRKYDKDHEVLPDSEDHSDKADKLEASQIFKDMLEEIKKDESYLRLKEQFQKELKEYQKQRS
;
A
#
# COMPACT_ATOMS: atom_id res chain seq x y z
N MET A 1 10.91 -25.55 -24.87
CA MET A 1 11.29 -24.36 -24.07
C MET A 1 11.57 -24.82 -22.64
N PRO A 2 12.79 -24.65 -22.09
CA PRO A 2 13.05 -25.09 -20.72
C PRO A 2 12.26 -24.19 -19.74
N ARG A 3 11.54 -24.83 -18.82
CA ARG A 3 10.86 -24.13 -17.71
C ARG A 3 11.93 -23.38 -16.90
N ARG A 4 11.78 -22.07 -16.80
CA ARG A 4 12.65 -21.21 -15.99
C ARG A 4 12.55 -21.69 -14.53
N ALA A 5 13.66 -22.10 -13.93
CA ALA A 5 13.71 -22.52 -12.54
C ALA A 5 13.08 -21.46 -11.61
N PRO A 6 12.38 -21.85 -10.52
CA PRO A 6 11.85 -20.89 -9.57
C PRO A 6 13.03 -20.08 -9.01
N LYS A 7 13.05 -18.77 -9.29
CA LYS A 7 14.02 -17.87 -8.65
C LYS A 7 13.79 -17.95 -7.14
N ALA A 8 14.86 -18.22 -6.41
CA ALA A 8 14.89 -18.30 -4.95
C ALA A 8 13.99 -17.23 -4.32
N THR A 9 13.16 -17.65 -3.37
CA THR A 9 12.29 -16.82 -2.54
C THR A 9 13.18 -15.94 -1.66
N THR A 10 13.70 -14.83 -2.21
CA THR A 10 14.44 -13.84 -1.42
C THR A 10 13.47 -13.33 -0.35
N LYS A 11 13.76 -13.62 0.92
CA LYS A 11 13.01 -13.08 2.05
C LYS A 11 13.01 -11.55 1.93
N LEU A 12 11.83 -10.94 2.02
CA LEU A 12 11.73 -9.50 2.18
C LEU A 12 12.32 -9.13 3.53
N GLU A 13 13.36 -8.32 3.52
CA GLU A 13 13.96 -7.80 4.74
C GLU A 13 13.14 -6.61 5.28
N PRO A 14 13.07 -6.44 6.61
CA PRO A 14 12.49 -5.24 7.21
C PRO A 14 13.27 -3.99 6.76
N PRO A 15 12.63 -2.81 6.81
CA PRO A 15 13.29 -1.59 6.36
C PRO A 15 14.54 -1.31 7.20
N SER A 16 15.70 -1.12 6.55
CA SER A 16 16.99 -0.90 7.24
C SER A 16 17.15 0.49 7.88
N GLY A 17 16.20 1.39 7.65
CA GLY A 17 16.24 2.77 8.14
C GLY A 17 15.36 2.98 9.38
N SER A 18 15.66 4.02 10.15
CA SER A 18 14.78 4.48 11.23
C SER A 18 13.40 4.85 10.68
N ARG A 19 12.34 4.51 11.44
CA ARG A 19 10.98 4.92 11.09
C ARG A 19 10.91 6.44 10.90
N PRO A 20 10.23 6.90 9.84
CA PRO A 20 10.11 8.31 9.57
C PRO A 20 9.39 9.04 10.69
N ARG A 21 9.77 10.30 10.91
CA ARG A 21 9.04 11.27 11.72
C ARG A 21 8.86 12.53 10.90
N THR A 22 7.66 13.10 10.93
CA THR A 22 7.36 14.38 10.29
C THR A 22 7.26 15.49 11.32
N THR A 23 7.61 16.71 10.93
CA THR A 23 7.27 17.89 11.74
C THR A 23 5.75 18.08 11.73
N HIS A 24 5.23 18.81 12.72
CA HIS A 24 3.80 19.13 12.75
C HIS A 24 3.34 19.85 11.48
N ALA A 25 4.12 20.80 10.95
CA ALA A 25 3.79 21.50 9.70
C ALA A 25 3.68 20.54 8.50
N GLN A 26 4.65 19.64 8.33
CA GLN A 26 4.63 18.63 7.26
C GLN A 26 3.45 17.67 7.43
N LYS A 27 3.17 17.22 8.66
CA LYS A 27 2.01 16.38 8.97
C LYS A 27 0.70 17.05 8.50
N MET A 28 0.57 18.37 8.66
CA MET A 28 -0.62 19.14 8.26
C MET A 28 -0.73 19.41 6.75
N GLU A 29 0.33 19.15 5.96
CA GLU A 29 0.26 19.15 4.49
C GLU A 29 -0.42 17.89 3.95
N TYR A 30 -0.47 16.82 4.75
CA TYR A 30 -1.09 15.56 4.36
C TYR A 30 -2.59 15.70 4.11
N ARG A 31 -3.07 15.05 3.04
CA ARG A 31 -4.49 15.00 2.67
C ARG A 31 -4.97 13.56 2.56
N ILE A 32 -6.06 13.26 3.27
CA ILE A 32 -6.76 11.97 3.15
C ILE A 32 -7.49 11.95 1.80
N GLY A 33 -6.85 11.39 0.79
CA GLY A 33 -7.43 11.18 -0.53
C GLY A 33 -8.34 9.94 -0.61
N ARG A 34 -9.12 9.83 -1.69
CA ARG A 34 -9.84 8.61 -2.06
C ARG A 34 -8.87 7.52 -2.49
N GLY A 35 -9.08 6.29 -2.01
CA GLY A 35 -8.28 5.13 -2.39
C GLY A 35 -6.79 5.30 -2.09
N GLU A 36 -5.97 5.30 -3.15
CA GLU A 36 -4.50 5.32 -3.10
C GLU A 36 -3.90 6.69 -3.43
N MET A 37 -4.72 7.75 -3.56
CA MET A 37 -4.21 9.08 -3.91
C MET A 37 -3.14 9.56 -2.92
N GLY A 38 -2.00 9.99 -3.46
CA GLY A 38 -0.85 10.50 -2.70
C GLY A 38 0.13 9.43 -2.17
N VAL A 39 -0.17 8.13 -2.33
CA VAL A 39 0.68 7.05 -1.77
C VAL A 39 2.10 7.02 -2.33
N LEU A 40 2.28 7.49 -3.57
CA LEU A 40 3.59 7.57 -4.24
C LEU A 40 4.19 8.98 -4.25
N THR A 41 3.68 9.92 -3.46
CA THR A 41 4.17 11.31 -3.46
C THR A 41 4.47 11.87 -2.07
N PHE A 42 3.86 11.34 -1.01
CA PHE A 42 4.04 11.90 0.33
C PHE A 42 5.28 11.32 1.04
N GLU A 43 6.34 12.12 1.12
CA GLU A 43 7.59 11.79 1.81
C GLU A 43 7.50 12.14 3.30
N PRO A 44 8.33 11.49 4.16
CA PRO A 44 9.28 10.41 3.88
C PRO A 44 8.64 9.00 3.81
N TYR A 45 7.34 8.88 4.09
CA TYR A 45 6.65 7.59 4.18
C TYR A 45 6.67 6.79 2.88
N LYS A 46 6.54 7.45 1.72
CA LYS A 46 6.69 6.79 0.43
C LYS A 46 8.02 6.04 0.35
N SER A 47 9.15 6.74 0.53
CA SER A 47 10.47 6.14 0.37
C SER A 47 10.73 5.01 1.37
N TYR A 48 10.17 5.15 2.57
CA TYR A 48 10.29 4.15 3.61
C TYR A 48 9.46 2.87 3.35
N LEU A 49 8.20 3.01 2.89
CA LEU A 49 7.26 1.90 2.73
C LEU A 49 7.36 1.21 1.35
N LEU A 50 7.76 1.94 0.30
CA LEU A 50 7.83 1.41 -1.07
C LEU A 50 8.74 0.17 -1.23
N PRO A 51 9.88 0.03 -0.52
CA PRO A 51 10.68 -1.19 -0.55
C PRO A 51 9.94 -2.44 -0.06
N LEU A 52 9.05 -2.28 0.93
CA LEU A 52 8.30 -3.38 1.54
C LEU A 52 7.17 -3.90 0.65
N TRP A 53 6.71 -3.07 -0.28
CA TRP A 53 5.55 -3.37 -1.13
C TRP A 53 5.92 -4.25 -2.33
N ARG A 54 5.62 -5.56 -2.28
CA ARG A 54 5.90 -6.54 -3.33
C ARG A 54 4.80 -7.60 -3.41
N PHE A 55 4.51 -8.09 -4.61
CA PHE A 55 3.42 -9.04 -4.86
C PHE A 55 3.69 -9.94 -6.08
N ARG A 56 4.96 -10.31 -6.27
CA ARG A 56 5.34 -11.10 -7.46
C ARG A 56 4.69 -12.49 -7.43
N THR A 57 4.74 -13.15 -6.29
CA THR A 57 4.13 -14.45 -6.00
C THR A 57 3.29 -14.33 -4.72
N PRO A 58 2.41 -15.30 -4.42
CA PRO A 58 1.62 -15.27 -3.19
C PRO A 58 2.47 -15.24 -1.92
N ASP A 59 3.60 -15.97 -1.87
CA ASP A 59 4.51 -15.95 -0.73
C ASP A 59 5.15 -14.57 -0.51
N ILE A 60 5.53 -13.89 -1.59
CA ILE A 60 6.07 -12.53 -1.52
C ILE A 60 4.97 -11.55 -1.07
N ALA A 61 3.73 -11.74 -1.54
CA ALA A 61 2.59 -10.93 -1.12
C ALA A 61 2.29 -11.10 0.38
N ARG A 62 2.35 -12.33 0.91
CA ARG A 62 2.22 -12.62 2.35
C ARG A 62 3.30 -11.90 3.16
N GLN A 63 4.57 -12.04 2.76
CA GLN A 63 5.67 -11.35 3.45
C GLN A 63 5.51 -9.83 3.41
N SER A 64 5.16 -9.30 2.25
CA SER A 64 4.94 -7.86 2.04
C SER A 64 3.77 -7.33 2.89
N SER A 65 2.63 -8.01 2.91
CA SER A 65 1.47 -7.58 3.70
C SER A 65 1.73 -7.67 5.20
N THR A 66 2.45 -8.71 5.66
CA THR A 66 2.86 -8.83 7.08
C THR A 66 3.83 -7.72 7.50
N LEU A 67 4.82 -7.38 6.67
CA LEU A 67 5.74 -6.28 6.97
C LEU A 67 5.03 -4.93 7.00
N LEU A 68 4.14 -4.68 6.04
CA LEU A 68 3.32 -3.47 6.04
C LEU A 68 2.40 -3.44 7.26
N ARG A 69 1.79 -4.57 7.65
CA ARG A 69 0.98 -4.65 8.87
C ARG A 69 1.78 -4.31 10.13
N THR A 70 3.01 -4.82 10.22
CA THR A 70 3.92 -4.49 11.32
C THR A 70 4.18 -2.98 11.38
N GLU A 71 4.49 -2.34 10.25
CA GLU A 71 4.71 -0.89 10.22
C GLU A 71 3.44 -0.10 10.53
N PHE A 72 2.27 -0.57 10.12
CA PHE A 72 0.98 0.03 10.47
C PHE A 72 0.76 0.07 11.99
N GLU A 73 1.00 -1.05 12.68
CA GLU A 73 0.88 -1.14 14.14
C GLU A 73 1.88 -0.23 14.84
N GLN A 74 3.12 -0.21 14.36
CA GLN A 74 4.20 0.62 14.91
C GLN A 74 3.93 2.12 14.75
N PHE A 75 3.36 2.55 13.62
CA PHE A 75 2.90 3.94 13.48
C PHE A 75 1.72 4.24 14.41
N GLY A 76 0.82 3.28 14.63
CA GLY A 76 -0.28 3.40 15.58
C GLY A 76 0.18 3.58 17.02
N GLU A 77 1.15 2.78 17.46
CA GLU A 77 1.80 2.90 18.78
C GLU A 77 2.47 4.27 18.96
N ALA A 78 3.05 4.82 17.89
CA ALA A 78 3.66 6.14 17.88
C ALA A 78 2.65 7.30 17.77
N GLY A 79 1.35 7.02 17.62
CA GLY A 79 0.32 8.04 17.37
C GLY A 79 0.44 8.73 16.00
N ASP A 80 1.17 8.13 15.06
CA ASP A 80 1.41 8.66 13.72
C ASP A 80 0.34 8.20 12.73
N PHE A 81 -0.78 8.93 12.71
CA PHE A 81 -1.86 8.67 11.75
C PHE A 81 -1.39 8.67 10.29
N VAL A 82 -0.45 9.55 9.91
CA VAL A 82 -0.04 9.68 8.50
C VAL A 82 0.74 8.45 8.06
N GLY A 83 1.62 7.94 8.92
CA GLY A 83 2.30 6.66 8.71
C GLY A 83 1.32 5.49 8.60
N MET A 84 0.29 5.45 9.46
CA MET A 84 -0.75 4.41 9.38
C MET A 84 -1.53 4.48 8.06
N ASP A 85 -2.05 5.64 7.67
CA ASP A 85 -2.84 5.76 6.44
C ASP A 85 -1.99 5.54 5.18
N MET A 86 -0.73 5.98 5.17
CA MET A 86 0.21 5.66 4.09
C MET A 86 0.41 4.15 3.95
N THR A 87 0.59 3.44 5.06
CA THR A 87 0.73 1.99 5.08
C THR A 87 -0.54 1.28 4.58
N ARG A 88 -1.71 1.71 5.05
CA ARG A 88 -3.01 1.25 4.53
C ARG A 88 -3.15 1.49 3.02
N LYS A 89 -2.71 2.65 2.51
CA LYS A 89 -2.71 2.95 1.07
C LYS A 89 -1.79 2.02 0.29
N PHE A 90 -0.61 1.67 0.80
CA PHE A 90 0.27 0.68 0.17
C PHE A 90 -0.38 -0.71 0.11
N ILE A 91 -1.06 -1.12 1.18
CA ILE A 91 -1.82 -2.39 1.22
C ILE A 91 -2.95 -2.36 0.18
N GLN A 92 -3.73 -1.27 0.11
CA GLN A 92 -4.75 -1.10 -0.93
C GLN A 92 -4.17 -1.15 -2.34
N MET A 93 -3.03 -0.49 -2.57
CA MET A 93 -2.32 -0.53 -3.84
C MET A 93 -1.85 -1.95 -4.18
N GLY A 94 -1.48 -2.76 -3.18
CA GLY A 94 -1.17 -4.18 -3.36
C GLY A 94 -2.36 -4.96 -3.90
N PHE A 95 -3.54 -4.77 -3.30
CA PHE A 95 -4.79 -5.36 -3.76
C PHE A 95 -5.13 -4.96 -5.20
N THR A 96 -5.20 -3.66 -5.50
CA THR A 96 -5.65 -3.17 -6.81
C THR A 96 -4.65 -3.48 -7.92
N ARG A 97 -3.34 -3.36 -7.66
CA ARG A 97 -2.30 -3.68 -8.65
C ARG A 97 -2.22 -5.18 -8.89
N ALA A 98 -2.24 -6.02 -7.85
CA ALA A 98 -2.22 -7.47 -8.05
C ALA A 98 -3.43 -7.91 -8.89
N LYS A 99 -4.63 -7.41 -8.59
CA LYS A 99 -5.83 -7.67 -9.40
C LYS A 99 -5.67 -7.19 -10.84
N ARG A 100 -5.11 -6.00 -11.06
CA ARG A 100 -4.85 -5.49 -12.41
C ARG A 100 -3.87 -6.37 -13.19
N TYR A 101 -2.86 -6.93 -12.53
CA TYR A 101 -1.91 -7.84 -13.17
C TYR A 101 -2.49 -9.25 -13.40
N ALA A 102 -3.51 -9.66 -12.64
CA ALA A 102 -4.28 -10.86 -12.93
C ALA A 102 -5.18 -10.69 -14.16
N ASN A 103 -5.73 -9.48 -14.35
CA ASN A 103 -6.62 -9.19 -15.46
C ASN A 103 -5.85 -8.81 -16.74
N HIS A 104 -4.71 -8.13 -16.64
CA HIS A 104 -3.93 -7.71 -17.80
C HIS A 104 -2.49 -8.16 -17.65
N LYS A 105 -2.03 -9.04 -18.55
CA LYS A 105 -0.66 -9.53 -18.56
C LYS A 105 0.32 -8.35 -18.66
N GLY A 106 1.25 -8.26 -17.70
CA GLY A 106 2.21 -7.14 -17.61
C GLY A 106 1.65 -5.86 -16.98
N GLY A 107 0.38 -5.84 -16.57
CA GLY A 107 -0.24 -4.76 -15.79
C GLY A 107 -0.63 -3.51 -16.60
N ARG A 108 -0.54 -3.56 -17.94
CA ARG A 108 -0.99 -2.51 -18.85
C ARG A 108 -2.49 -2.67 -19.12
N LYS A 109 -3.29 -1.72 -18.63
CA LYS A 109 -4.75 -1.71 -18.79
C LYS A 109 -5.23 -0.95 -20.02
N TYR A 110 -4.49 0.07 -20.45
CA TYR A 110 -4.89 0.95 -21.54
C TYR A 110 -3.94 0.79 -22.73
N ASP A 111 -4.47 0.87 -23.95
CA ASP A 111 -3.67 0.85 -25.18
C ASP A 111 -2.98 2.21 -25.44
N LYS A 112 -2.71 2.57 -26.69
CA LYS A 112 -2.09 3.88 -27.04
C LYS A 112 -3.14 4.98 -27.17
N ASP A 113 -4.39 4.60 -27.43
CA ASP A 113 -5.52 5.49 -27.67
C ASP A 113 -6.37 5.68 -26.40
N HIS A 114 -5.87 5.18 -25.26
CA HIS A 114 -6.53 5.18 -23.96
C HIS A 114 -7.77 4.28 -23.84
N GLU A 115 -7.94 3.34 -24.76
CA GLU A 115 -8.99 2.33 -24.67
C GLU A 115 -8.60 1.19 -23.74
N VAL A 116 -9.59 0.61 -23.06
CA VAL A 116 -9.37 -0.49 -22.11
C VAL A 116 -9.04 -1.76 -22.89
N LEU A 117 -7.86 -2.31 -22.65
CA LEU A 117 -7.45 -3.60 -23.20
C LEU A 117 -8.34 -4.72 -22.62
N PRO A 118 -8.69 -5.72 -23.43
CA PRO A 118 -9.38 -6.91 -22.94
C PRO A 118 -8.63 -7.59 -21.80
N ASP A 119 -9.38 -8.27 -20.95
CA ASP A 119 -8.79 -9.12 -19.93
C ASP A 119 -8.00 -10.26 -20.61
N SER A 120 -6.80 -10.52 -20.11
CA SER A 120 -5.96 -11.63 -20.51
C SER A 120 -6.50 -12.89 -19.85
N GLU A 121 -7.14 -13.76 -20.63
CA GLU A 121 -7.77 -14.96 -20.08
C GLU A 121 -6.70 -15.99 -19.66
N ASP A 122 -5.64 -16.14 -20.45
CA ASP A 122 -4.64 -17.21 -20.32
C ASP A 122 -3.21 -16.69 -20.15
N HIS A 123 -2.82 -16.39 -18.91
CA HIS A 123 -1.40 -16.28 -18.57
C HIS A 123 -1.04 -17.03 -17.29
N SER A 124 0.16 -17.63 -17.32
CA SER A 124 0.62 -18.59 -16.31
C SER A 124 0.68 -18.05 -14.88
N ASP A 125 0.77 -16.74 -14.70
CA ASP A 125 0.85 -16.09 -13.38
C ASP A 125 -0.49 -15.49 -12.90
N LYS A 126 -1.59 -15.67 -13.65
CA LYS A 126 -2.91 -15.13 -13.28
C LYS A 126 -3.38 -15.61 -11.91
N ALA A 127 -3.30 -16.92 -11.64
CA ALA A 127 -3.69 -17.51 -10.36
C ALA A 127 -2.88 -16.90 -9.20
N ASP A 128 -1.56 -16.85 -9.34
CA ASP A 128 -0.65 -16.21 -8.37
C ASP A 128 -1.03 -14.74 -8.08
N LYS A 129 -1.44 -13.99 -9.12
CA LYS A 129 -1.86 -12.59 -8.98
C LYS A 129 -3.21 -12.44 -8.29
N LEU A 130 -4.15 -13.34 -8.55
CA LEU A 130 -5.43 -13.37 -7.85
C LEU A 130 -5.24 -13.69 -6.36
N GLU A 131 -4.41 -14.68 -6.04
CA GLU A 131 -4.10 -15.02 -4.65
C GLU A 131 -3.37 -13.87 -3.94
N ALA A 132 -2.36 -13.27 -4.59
CA ALA A 132 -1.69 -12.07 -4.06
C ALA A 132 -2.68 -10.92 -3.82
N SER A 133 -3.60 -10.67 -4.76
CA SER A 133 -4.66 -9.67 -4.61
C SER A 133 -5.54 -9.96 -3.39
N GLN A 134 -5.91 -11.22 -3.20
CA GLN A 134 -6.78 -11.65 -2.10
C GLN A 134 -6.08 -11.43 -0.73
N ILE A 135 -4.80 -11.79 -0.62
CA ILE A 135 -3.98 -11.55 0.59
C ILE A 135 -4.01 -10.07 1.01
N PHE A 136 -3.78 -9.14 0.07
CA PHE A 136 -3.83 -7.71 0.38
C PHE A 136 -5.24 -7.21 0.70
N LYS A 137 -6.27 -7.79 0.04
CA LYS A 137 -7.67 -7.43 0.29
C LYS A 137 -8.08 -7.79 1.72
N ASP A 138 -7.74 -8.99 2.18
CA ASP A 138 -8.09 -9.44 3.52
C ASP A 138 -7.41 -8.55 4.59
N MET A 139 -6.11 -8.29 4.41
CA MET A 139 -5.36 -7.35 5.26
C MET A 139 -5.97 -5.94 5.27
N LEU A 140 -6.41 -5.44 4.11
CA LEU A 140 -7.03 -4.12 4.01
C LEU A 140 -8.35 -4.04 4.78
N GLU A 141 -9.18 -5.09 4.72
CA GLU A 141 -10.45 -5.12 5.43
C GLU A 141 -10.28 -5.22 6.95
N GLU A 142 -9.22 -5.88 7.43
CA GLU A 142 -8.83 -5.85 8.85
C GLU A 142 -8.42 -4.43 9.29
N ILE A 143 -7.48 -3.81 8.58
CA ILE A 143 -6.96 -2.48 8.92
C ILE A 143 -8.06 -1.41 8.89
N LYS A 144 -9.03 -1.51 7.97
CA LYS A 144 -10.14 -0.56 7.90
C LYS A 144 -11.06 -0.61 9.13
N LYS A 145 -11.05 -1.72 9.87
CA LYS A 145 -11.84 -1.92 11.09
C LYS A 145 -11.02 -1.66 12.36
N ASP A 146 -9.73 -1.36 12.23
CA ASP A 146 -8.86 -1.11 13.36
C ASP A 146 -9.31 0.14 14.14
N GLU A 147 -9.61 -0.04 15.41
CA GLU A 147 -10.15 1.03 16.27
C GLU A 147 -9.12 2.14 16.50
N SER A 148 -7.84 1.80 16.59
CA SER A 148 -6.77 2.78 16.79
C SER A 148 -6.63 3.70 15.58
N TYR A 149 -6.73 3.14 14.37
CA TYR A 149 -6.74 3.88 13.12
C TYR A 149 -7.94 4.79 12.98
N LEU A 150 -9.15 4.30 13.29
CA LEU A 150 -10.36 5.12 13.25
C LEU A 150 -10.26 6.31 14.22
N ARG A 151 -9.80 6.06 15.45
CA ARG A 151 -9.58 7.10 16.46
C ARG A 151 -8.54 8.13 16.02
N LEU A 152 -7.37 7.68 15.57
CA LEU A 152 -6.28 8.57 15.14
C LEU A 152 -6.65 9.37 13.89
N LYS A 153 -7.44 8.79 12.99
CA LYS A 153 -8.00 9.49 11.82
C LYS A 153 -8.90 10.64 12.24
N GLU A 154 -9.82 10.41 13.17
CA GLU A 154 -10.71 11.46 13.67
C GLU A 154 -9.93 12.59 14.35
N GLN A 155 -8.94 12.24 15.17
CA GLN A 155 -8.06 13.21 15.82
C GLN A 155 -7.30 14.05 14.79
N PHE A 156 -6.68 13.40 13.80
CA PHE A 156 -5.98 14.10 12.72
C PHE A 156 -6.89 15.05 11.95
N GLN A 157 -8.12 14.64 11.63
CA GLN A 157 -9.07 15.49 10.90
C GLN A 157 -9.48 16.73 11.70
N LYS A 158 -9.64 16.60 13.02
CA LYS A 158 -9.92 17.73 13.93
C LYS A 158 -8.73 18.69 13.98
N GLU A 159 -7.54 18.16 14.22
CA GLU A 159 -6.28 18.92 14.25
C GLU A 159 -6.05 19.68 12.93
N LEU A 160 -6.25 19.00 11.79
CA LEU A 160 -6.11 19.58 10.47
C LEU A 160 -7.06 20.76 10.23
N LYS A 161 -8.31 20.63 10.67
CA LYS A 161 -9.32 21.69 10.56
C LYS A 161 -8.96 22.90 11.41
N GLU A 162 -8.45 22.68 12.63
CA GLU A 162 -7.99 23.75 13.52
C GLU A 162 -6.77 24.46 12.96
N TYR A 163 -5.79 23.71 12.47
CA TYR A 163 -4.59 24.25 11.83
C TYR A 163 -4.92 25.11 10.60
N GLN A 164 -5.88 24.69 9.78
CA GLN A 164 -6.34 25.46 8.63
C GLN A 164 -7.01 26.78 9.03
N LYS A 165 -7.82 26.77 10.10
CA LYS A 165 -8.46 27.99 10.62
C LYS A 165 -7.48 29.01 11.17
N GLN A 166 -6.36 28.55 11.75
CA GLN A 166 -5.33 29.43 12.29
C GLN A 166 -4.47 30.09 11.19
N ARG A 167 -4.51 29.54 9.96
CA ARG A 167 -3.76 30.03 8.79
C ARG A 167 -4.62 30.78 7.78
N SER A 168 -5.93 30.86 8.00
CA SER A 168 -6.89 31.65 7.21
C SER A 168 -7.10 33.01 7.84
#